data_AF-A0A4S9YYR8-F1
#
_entry.id   AF-A0A4S9YYR8-F1
#
_cell.length_a   1.000
_cell.length_b   1.000
_cell.length_c   1.000
_cell.angle_alpha   90.00
_cell.angle_beta   90.00
_cell.angle_gamma   90.00
#
_symmetry.space_group_name_H-M   'P 1'
#
loop_
_entity.id
_entity.type
_entity.pdbx_description
1 polymer ?
#
loop_
_entity_poly.entity_id
_entity_poly.type
_entity_poly.pdbx_seq_one_letter_code
_entity_poly.pdbx_strand_id
1 'polypeptide(L)'
;MLAPEKHRVFLSWITGWIATIGWSANTAAGIFFSGSMIQGLLVLNDFTYAYHRWHGTLIMWAALGIVILVNTIAARFLPKIEGMILILHTLGFFAILIPMVYLSDHNSASTVFTDFENSAGWNSNGLAFFVGLISNTLPFIGYDGPAHMAEEVKNAAINVPYAMIFTVIVNGTLGFAITIAFAFCATDIQSALESPTGYDFMYVFQQATQSNAGTSVMTAIMIVLMICASIGFLATASRQTFAFARDRGIPGSRWLSTVGTTTKIPFWSVVFCTFITMLICLINIFSTVAFNAIVSLTIAGLFISYLIPVSLMAFKRATG
;
A
#
# COMPACT_ATOMS: atom_id res chain seq x y z
N MET A 1 17.00 -20.90 -14.90
CA MET A 1 15.65 -20.99 -14.31
C MET A 1 15.74 -21.64 -12.93
N LEU A 2 14.89 -21.22 -11.97
CA LEU A 2 14.90 -21.71 -10.59
C LEU A 2 14.02 -22.95 -10.37
N ALA A 3 12.90 -23.06 -11.09
CA ALA A 3 11.99 -24.19 -10.99
C ALA A 3 12.51 -25.43 -11.74
N PRO A 4 12.26 -26.66 -11.23
CA PRO A 4 12.49 -27.89 -11.97
C PRO A 4 11.77 -27.89 -13.31
N GLU A 5 12.37 -28.49 -14.33
CA GLU A 5 11.88 -28.42 -15.73
C GLU A 5 10.42 -28.87 -15.87
N LYS A 6 10.02 -29.92 -15.15
CA LYS A 6 8.64 -30.45 -15.15
C LYS A 6 7.60 -29.48 -14.59
N HIS A 7 7.99 -28.59 -13.66
CA HIS A 7 7.05 -27.72 -12.92
C HIS A 7 7.16 -26.24 -13.32
N ARG A 8 8.15 -25.86 -14.13
CA ARG A 8 8.46 -24.45 -14.42
C ARG A 8 7.28 -23.66 -14.98
N VAL A 9 6.49 -24.25 -15.87
CA VAL A 9 5.36 -23.56 -16.54
C VAL A 9 4.24 -23.32 -15.54
N PHE A 10 3.83 -24.36 -14.81
CA PHE A 10 2.78 -24.27 -13.81
C PHE A 10 3.11 -23.29 -12.68
N LEU A 11 4.32 -23.40 -12.11
CA LEU A 11 4.75 -22.52 -11.02
C LEU A 11 4.86 -21.06 -11.48
N SER A 12 5.38 -20.81 -12.68
CA SER A 12 5.44 -19.45 -13.24
C SER A 12 4.04 -18.89 -13.52
N TRP A 13 3.12 -19.73 -14.02
CA TRP A 13 1.74 -19.34 -14.31
C TRP A 13 0.95 -18.98 -13.03
N ILE A 14 1.03 -19.81 -11.98
CA ILE A 14 0.42 -19.50 -10.68
C ILE A 14 1.01 -18.22 -10.09
N THR A 15 2.34 -18.10 -10.09
CA THR A 15 3.02 -16.92 -9.55
C THR A 15 2.59 -15.65 -10.30
N GLY A 16 2.50 -15.71 -11.62
CA GLY A 16 2.04 -14.60 -12.47
C GLY A 16 0.62 -14.14 -12.16
N TRP A 17 -0.32 -15.09 -11.99
CA TRP A 17 -1.70 -14.76 -11.61
C TRP A 17 -1.82 -14.15 -10.23
N ILE A 18 -1.19 -14.79 -9.23
CA ILE A 18 -1.20 -14.30 -7.85
C ILE A 18 -0.60 -12.89 -7.79
N ALA A 19 0.53 -12.65 -8.47
CA ALA A 19 1.14 -11.33 -8.52
C ALA A 19 0.27 -10.30 -9.24
N THR A 20 -0.36 -10.65 -10.37
CA THR A 20 -1.21 -9.73 -11.15
C THR A 20 -2.43 -9.27 -10.35
N ILE A 21 -3.12 -10.21 -9.69
CA ILE A 21 -4.24 -9.90 -8.79
C ILE A 21 -3.74 -9.12 -7.58
N GLY A 22 -2.62 -9.58 -7.00
CA GLY A 22 -1.85 -8.94 -5.94
C GLY A 22 -1.68 -7.44 -6.13
N TRP A 23 -1.03 -7.08 -7.22
CA TRP A 23 -0.72 -5.68 -7.54
C TRP A 23 -1.96 -4.83 -7.88
N SER A 24 -2.97 -5.42 -8.51
CA SER A 24 -4.23 -4.72 -8.82
C SER A 24 -5.02 -4.36 -7.56
N ALA A 25 -5.11 -5.30 -6.61
CA ALA A 25 -5.77 -5.07 -5.33
C ALA A 25 -4.92 -4.22 -4.38
N ASN A 26 -3.58 -4.29 -4.45
CA ASN A 26 -2.71 -3.34 -3.73
C ASN A 26 -2.93 -1.90 -4.19
N THR A 27 -3.12 -1.69 -5.50
CA THR A 27 -3.52 -0.37 -6.04
C THR A 27 -4.87 0.07 -5.46
N ALA A 28 -5.84 -0.84 -5.36
CA ALA A 28 -7.14 -0.54 -4.76
C ALA A 28 -7.05 -0.19 -3.28
N ALA A 29 -6.20 -0.87 -2.50
CA ALA A 29 -5.93 -0.53 -1.11
C ALA A 29 -5.36 0.89 -1.00
N GLY A 30 -4.41 1.24 -1.87
CA GLY A 30 -3.84 2.58 -1.97
C GLY A 30 -4.88 3.69 -2.12
N ILE A 31 -5.76 3.50 -3.10
CA ILE A 31 -6.84 4.40 -3.40
C ILE A 31 -7.88 4.44 -2.28
N PHE A 32 -8.18 3.30 -1.67
CA PHE A 32 -9.11 3.22 -0.53
C PHE A 32 -8.65 4.05 0.65
N PHE A 33 -7.40 3.90 1.08
CA PHE A 33 -6.85 4.72 2.16
C PHE A 33 -6.91 6.22 1.79
N SER A 34 -6.52 6.57 0.57
CA SER A 34 -6.57 7.96 0.10
C SER A 34 -7.99 8.55 0.20
N GLY A 35 -9.00 7.86 -0.34
CA GLY A 35 -10.38 8.36 -0.39
C GLY A 35 -11.09 8.35 0.96
N SER A 36 -10.90 7.29 1.76
CA SER A 36 -11.53 7.18 3.08
C SER A 36 -10.88 8.11 4.11
N MET A 37 -9.59 8.41 4.03
CA MET A 37 -8.97 9.46 4.86
C MET A 37 -9.52 10.85 4.53
N ILE A 38 -9.73 11.17 3.25
CA ILE A 38 -10.41 12.42 2.86
C ILE A 38 -11.81 12.46 3.47
N GLN A 39 -12.55 11.35 3.42
CA GLN A 39 -13.88 11.27 4.04
C GLN A 39 -13.82 11.41 5.58
N GLY A 40 -12.79 10.87 6.24
CA GLY A 40 -12.54 11.08 7.67
C GLY A 40 -12.30 12.56 8.01
N LEU A 41 -11.60 13.29 7.14
CA LEU A 41 -11.44 14.74 7.29
C LEU A 41 -12.74 15.53 7.10
N LEU A 42 -13.66 15.06 6.24
CA LEU A 42 -14.99 15.67 6.13
C LEU A 42 -15.76 15.51 7.44
N VAL A 43 -15.73 14.31 8.05
CA VAL A 43 -16.35 14.06 9.36
C VAL A 43 -15.71 14.91 10.46
N LEU A 44 -14.38 15.07 10.44
CA LEU A 44 -13.65 15.86 11.43
C LEU A 44 -14.00 17.36 11.39
N ASN A 45 -14.20 17.91 10.19
CA ASN A 45 -14.32 19.36 10.00
C ASN A 45 -15.76 19.85 9.77
N ASP A 46 -16.69 18.96 9.41
CA ASP A 46 -18.09 19.28 9.17
C ASP A 46 -19.01 18.30 9.93
N PHE A 47 -19.52 18.75 11.07
CA PHE A 47 -20.45 17.97 11.91
C PHE A 47 -21.80 17.70 11.24
N THR A 48 -22.10 18.35 10.12
CA THR A 48 -23.34 18.12 9.36
C THR A 48 -23.16 17.10 8.23
N TYR A 49 -21.93 16.66 7.98
CA TYR A 49 -21.64 15.71 6.91
C TYR A 49 -22.24 14.33 7.21
N ALA A 50 -23.21 13.92 6.39
CA ALA A 50 -23.79 12.58 6.45
C ALA A 50 -22.84 11.56 5.81
N TYR A 51 -22.22 10.70 6.63
CA TYR A 51 -21.31 9.67 6.15
C TYR A 51 -22.06 8.62 5.34
N HIS A 52 -21.72 8.51 4.04
CA HIS A 52 -22.15 7.40 3.20
C HIS A 52 -20.97 6.76 2.47
N ARG A 53 -20.97 5.42 2.36
CA ARG A 53 -19.86 4.67 1.74
C ARG A 53 -19.68 5.00 0.25
N TRP A 54 -20.76 5.35 -0.45
CA TRP A 54 -20.69 5.74 -1.85
C TRP A 54 -19.98 7.09 -2.07
N HIS A 55 -20.01 8.02 -1.10
CA HIS A 55 -19.18 9.23 -1.14
C HIS A 55 -17.70 8.85 -1.20
N GLY A 56 -17.25 7.96 -0.29
CA GLY A 56 -15.89 7.46 -0.26
C GLY A 56 -15.47 6.78 -1.57
N THR A 57 -16.37 5.99 -2.19
CA THR A 57 -16.09 5.36 -3.50
C THR A 57 -15.92 6.37 -4.63
N LEU A 58 -16.68 7.47 -4.65
CA LEU A 58 -16.48 8.53 -5.65
C LEU A 58 -15.15 9.28 -5.42
N ILE A 59 -14.79 9.56 -4.17
CA ILE A 59 -13.50 10.19 -3.82
C ILE A 59 -12.34 9.26 -4.21
N MET A 60 -12.47 7.95 -3.95
CA MET A 60 -11.54 6.93 -4.41
C MET A 60 -11.33 7.01 -5.94
N TRP A 61 -12.41 7.06 -6.72
CA TRP A 61 -12.31 7.18 -8.17
C TRP A 61 -11.68 8.51 -8.62
N ALA A 62 -11.93 9.61 -7.92
CA ALA A 62 -11.26 10.88 -8.19
C ALA A 62 -9.75 10.78 -7.96
N ALA A 63 -9.31 10.19 -6.84
CA ALA A 63 -7.91 9.92 -6.56
C ALA A 63 -7.28 8.99 -7.60
N LEU A 64 -7.98 7.93 -8.01
CA LEU A 64 -7.55 7.03 -9.07
C LEU A 64 -7.42 7.76 -10.42
N GLY A 65 -8.28 8.75 -10.69
CA GLY A 65 -8.19 9.65 -11.84
C GLY A 65 -6.85 10.37 -11.94
N ILE A 66 -6.33 10.86 -10.80
CA ILE A 66 -4.98 11.47 -10.73
C ILE A 66 -3.92 10.41 -11.03
N VAL A 67 -4.05 9.23 -10.44
CA VAL A 67 -3.11 8.11 -10.59
C VAL A 67 -3.00 7.62 -12.04
N ILE A 68 -4.13 7.44 -12.74
CA ILE A 68 -4.12 7.06 -14.16
C ILE A 68 -3.59 8.19 -15.05
N LEU A 69 -3.90 9.46 -14.75
CA LEU A 69 -3.39 10.60 -15.51
C LEU A 69 -1.85 10.63 -15.49
N VAL A 70 -1.25 10.39 -14.32
CA VAL A 70 0.21 10.31 -14.20
C VAL A 70 0.77 9.10 -14.95
N ASN A 71 0.12 7.95 -14.83
CA ASN A 71 0.56 6.70 -15.47
C ASN A 71 0.33 6.65 -17.00
N THR A 72 -0.39 7.61 -17.57
CA THR A 72 -0.68 7.67 -19.01
C THR A 72 -0.06 8.91 -19.67
N ILE A 73 -0.48 10.10 -19.26
CA ILE A 73 -0.09 11.37 -19.89
C ILE A 73 1.28 11.82 -19.39
N ALA A 74 1.53 11.73 -18.08
CA ALA A 74 2.79 12.16 -17.48
C ALA A 74 3.84 11.03 -17.37
N ALA A 75 3.59 9.87 -17.99
CA ALA A 75 4.42 8.68 -17.79
C ALA A 75 5.90 8.88 -18.17
N ARG A 76 6.18 9.74 -19.15
CA ARG A 76 7.56 10.12 -19.52
C ARG A 76 8.34 10.82 -18.41
N PHE A 77 7.63 11.42 -17.46
CA PHE A 77 8.18 12.11 -16.29
C PHE A 77 8.17 11.24 -15.04
N LEU A 78 7.64 10.01 -15.11
CA LEU A 78 7.48 9.13 -13.97
C LEU A 78 8.78 8.97 -13.16
N PRO A 79 9.98 8.77 -13.75
CA PRO A 79 11.21 8.70 -12.97
C PRO A 79 11.52 9.98 -12.16
N LYS A 80 11.18 11.16 -12.70
CA LYS A 80 11.36 12.44 -11.99
C LYS A 80 10.31 12.62 -10.88
N ILE A 81 9.08 12.20 -11.15
CA ILE A 81 7.98 12.22 -10.18
C ILE A 81 8.33 11.30 -9.00
N GLU A 82 8.79 10.08 -9.25
CA GLU A 82 9.23 9.14 -8.21
C GLU A 82 10.38 9.72 -7.35
N GLY A 83 11.36 10.39 -7.97
CA GLY A 83 12.41 11.09 -7.23
C GLY A 83 11.88 12.21 -6.32
N MET A 84 10.87 12.96 -6.78
CA MET A 84 10.20 13.98 -5.96
C MET A 84 9.35 13.34 -4.85
N ILE A 85 8.66 12.24 -5.13
CA ILE A 85 7.88 11.47 -4.14
C ILE A 85 8.79 11.00 -3.01
N LEU A 86 10.00 10.53 -3.30
CA LEU A 86 10.95 10.12 -2.25
C LEU A 86 11.31 11.28 -1.30
N ILE A 87 11.51 12.48 -1.85
CA ILE A 87 11.77 13.70 -1.04
C ILE A 87 10.54 14.01 -0.19
N LEU A 88 9.35 14.02 -0.79
CA LEU A 88 8.09 14.26 -0.08
C LEU A 88 7.84 13.22 1.02
N HIS A 89 8.16 11.94 0.77
CA HIS A 89 8.03 10.86 1.74
C HIS A 89 8.94 11.06 2.94
N THR A 90 10.20 11.44 2.69
CA THR A 90 11.18 11.67 3.76
C THR A 90 10.83 12.92 4.57
N LEU A 91 10.48 14.03 3.91
CA LEU A 91 10.07 15.25 4.60
C LEU A 91 8.73 15.08 5.32
N GLY A 92 7.78 14.38 4.68
CA GLY A 92 6.47 14.06 5.23
C GLY A 92 6.57 13.23 6.50
N PHE A 93 7.49 12.25 6.53
CA PHE A 93 7.79 11.49 7.75
C PHE A 93 8.13 12.41 8.92
N PHE A 94 9.08 13.33 8.75
CA PHE A 94 9.45 14.28 9.82
C PHE A 94 8.34 15.29 10.12
N ALA A 95 7.57 15.70 9.12
CA ALA A 95 6.43 16.60 9.28
C ALA A 95 5.28 15.97 10.09
N ILE A 96 5.21 14.63 10.18
CA ILE A 96 4.29 13.92 11.07
C ILE A 96 4.95 13.63 12.43
N LEU A 97 6.16 13.06 12.41
CA LEU A 97 6.85 12.62 13.62
C LEU A 97 7.11 13.78 14.59
N ILE A 98 7.63 14.91 14.09
CA ILE A 98 8.07 16.02 14.95
C ILE A 98 6.88 16.65 15.69
N PRO A 99 5.78 17.08 15.03
CA PRO A 99 4.64 17.64 15.76
C PRO A 99 4.01 16.64 16.72
N MET A 100 3.93 15.37 16.34
CA MET A 100 3.35 14.33 17.19
C MET A 100 4.14 14.17 18.49
N VAL A 101 5.47 13.98 18.40
CA VAL A 101 6.35 13.80 19.58
C VAL A 101 6.52 15.10 20.37
N TYR A 102 6.40 16.28 19.74
CA TYR A 102 6.61 17.54 20.45
C TYR A 102 5.35 18.08 21.13
N LEU A 103 4.18 17.85 20.54
CA LEU A 103 2.92 18.45 21.00
C LEU A 103 2.04 17.49 21.83
N SER A 104 2.21 16.18 21.67
CA SER A 104 1.39 15.19 22.37
C SER A 104 1.83 14.97 23.82
N ASP A 105 0.88 14.56 24.66
CA ASP A 105 1.19 13.92 25.92
C ASP A 105 1.75 12.51 25.67
N HIS A 106 2.62 12.04 26.57
CA HIS A 106 3.33 10.79 26.38
C HIS A 106 2.99 9.77 27.46
N ASN A 107 2.69 8.54 27.05
CA ASN A 107 2.66 7.37 27.92
C ASN A 107 4.03 7.13 28.55
N SER A 108 4.03 6.45 29.71
CA SER A 108 5.29 6.02 30.32
C SER A 108 5.96 4.93 29.47
N ALA A 109 7.29 4.85 29.51
CA ALA A 109 8.02 3.78 28.83
C ALA A 109 7.62 2.39 29.36
N SER A 110 7.24 2.28 30.64
CA SER A 110 6.69 1.02 31.17
C SER A 110 5.43 0.65 30.41
N THR A 111 4.44 1.55 30.37
CA THR A 111 3.16 1.32 29.66
C THR A 111 3.39 0.87 28.22
N VAL A 112 4.25 1.58 27.48
CA VAL A 112 4.51 1.28 26.05
C VAL A 112 5.16 -0.08 25.83
N PHE A 113 6.06 -0.53 26.72
CA PHE A 113 6.84 -1.75 26.51
C PHE A 113 6.36 -2.96 27.31
N THR A 114 5.52 -2.77 28.34
CA THR A 114 5.08 -3.86 29.23
C THR A 114 3.60 -4.16 29.13
N ASP A 115 2.77 -3.18 28.77
CA ASP A 115 1.33 -3.36 28.82
C ASP A 115 0.84 -3.97 27.50
N PHE A 116 -0.03 -4.98 27.60
CA PHE A 116 -0.60 -5.66 26.45
C PHE A 116 -2.12 -5.64 26.56
N GLU A 117 -2.77 -5.01 25.57
CA GLU A 117 -4.22 -4.88 25.54
C GLU A 117 -4.84 -5.80 24.48
N ASN A 118 -5.82 -6.61 24.88
CA ASN A 118 -6.58 -7.50 24.00
C ASN A 118 -8.05 -7.07 23.96
N SER A 119 -8.29 -5.85 23.49
CA SER A 119 -9.63 -5.23 23.44
C SER A 119 -10.56 -5.93 22.43
N ALA A 120 -10.00 -6.69 21.49
CA ALA A 120 -10.76 -7.48 20.51
C ALA A 120 -11.33 -8.80 21.08
N GLY A 121 -11.03 -9.14 22.34
CA GLY A 121 -11.63 -10.29 23.03
C GLY A 121 -11.13 -11.65 22.55
N TRP A 122 -9.91 -11.74 22.00
CA TRP A 122 -9.33 -13.02 21.60
C TRP A 122 -9.09 -13.92 22.82
N ASN A 123 -9.22 -15.24 22.64
CA ASN A 123 -9.09 -16.22 23.73
C ASN A 123 -7.73 -16.20 24.45
N SER A 124 -6.68 -15.61 23.85
CA SER A 124 -5.38 -15.42 24.50
C SER A 124 -4.64 -14.22 23.93
N ASN A 125 -3.75 -13.63 24.74
CA ASN A 125 -2.85 -12.55 24.29
C ASN A 125 -1.92 -13.02 23.17
N GLY A 126 -1.52 -14.30 23.16
CA GLY A 126 -0.74 -14.87 22.07
C GLY A 126 -1.49 -14.87 20.73
N LEU A 127 -2.77 -15.24 20.74
CA LEU A 127 -3.61 -15.17 19.54
C LEU A 127 -3.80 -13.72 19.09
N ALA A 128 -4.11 -12.81 20.02
CA ALA A 128 -4.23 -11.38 19.73
C ALA A 128 -2.95 -10.82 19.10
N PHE A 129 -1.78 -11.21 19.60
CA PHE A 129 -0.48 -10.84 19.04
C PHE A 129 -0.33 -11.29 17.57
N PHE A 130 -0.59 -12.57 17.27
CA PHE A 130 -0.47 -13.08 15.90
C PHE A 130 -1.50 -12.46 14.94
N VAL A 131 -2.70 -12.13 15.43
CA VAL A 131 -3.70 -11.40 14.64
C VAL A 131 -3.21 -9.97 14.37
N GLY A 132 -2.70 -9.27 15.38
CA GLY A 132 -2.17 -7.91 15.26
C GLY A 132 -0.93 -7.81 14.35
N LEU A 133 -0.14 -8.88 14.22
CA LEU A 133 1.00 -8.92 13.30
C LEU A 133 0.59 -8.70 11.84
N ILE A 134 -0.64 -9.05 11.44
CA ILE A 134 -1.13 -8.87 10.07
C ILE A 134 -1.05 -7.40 9.65
N SER A 135 -1.43 -6.47 10.53
CA SER A 135 -1.37 -5.02 10.26
C SER A 135 0.04 -4.53 9.96
N ASN A 136 1.06 -5.17 10.55
CA ASN A 136 2.47 -4.88 10.29
C ASN A 136 2.98 -5.46 8.97
N THR A 137 2.27 -6.39 8.34
CA THR A 137 2.73 -7.02 7.08
C THR A 137 2.45 -6.17 5.85
N LEU A 138 1.36 -5.39 5.86
CA LEU A 138 0.94 -4.56 4.72
C LEU A 138 2.01 -3.51 4.31
N PRO A 139 2.70 -2.80 5.24
CA PRO A 139 3.77 -1.88 4.86
C PRO A 139 5.00 -2.54 4.21
N PHE A 140 5.13 -3.87 4.30
CA PHE A 140 6.29 -4.63 3.80
C PHE A 140 5.98 -5.49 2.57
N ILE A 141 4.91 -5.18 1.83
CA ILE A 141 4.67 -5.73 0.49
C ILE A 141 5.02 -4.71 -0.60
N GLY A 142 5.21 -5.19 -1.82
CA GLY A 142 5.45 -4.32 -2.98
C GLY A 142 6.89 -3.82 -3.14
N TYR A 143 7.82 -4.25 -2.26
CA TYR A 143 9.25 -3.96 -2.44
C TYR A 143 9.82 -4.56 -3.73
N ASP A 144 9.15 -5.55 -4.33
CA ASP A 144 9.48 -6.16 -5.63
C ASP A 144 9.03 -5.31 -6.83
N GLY A 145 8.37 -4.16 -6.61
CA GLY A 145 7.97 -3.24 -7.66
C GLY A 145 9.05 -2.94 -8.71
N PRO A 146 10.29 -2.60 -8.30
CA PRO A 146 11.39 -2.36 -9.24
C PRO A 146 11.73 -3.56 -10.13
N ALA A 147 11.45 -4.80 -9.71
CA ALA A 147 11.70 -6.00 -10.50
C ALA A 147 10.75 -6.10 -11.70
N HIS A 148 9.50 -5.67 -11.54
CA HIS A 148 8.51 -5.64 -12.63
C HIS A 148 8.78 -4.54 -13.65
N MET A 149 9.64 -3.58 -13.31
CA MET A 149 10.05 -2.48 -14.19
C MET A 149 11.54 -2.57 -14.58
N ALA A 150 12.16 -3.74 -14.42
CA ALA A 150 13.59 -3.92 -14.66
C ALA A 150 14.02 -3.54 -16.10
N GLU A 151 13.14 -3.69 -17.09
CA GLU A 151 13.40 -3.28 -18.49
C GLU A 151 13.61 -1.76 -18.65
N GLU A 152 13.12 -0.96 -17.69
CA GLU A 152 13.22 0.51 -17.67
C GLU A 152 14.39 1.02 -16.79
N VAL A 153 15.09 0.11 -16.08
CA VAL A 153 16.14 0.45 -15.10
C VAL A 153 17.54 0.30 -15.71
N LYS A 154 18.35 1.36 -15.64
CA LYS A 154 19.78 1.29 -16.01
C LYS A 154 20.52 0.32 -15.08
N ASN A 155 21.35 -0.56 -15.63
CA ASN A 155 22.10 -1.57 -14.87
C ASN A 155 21.19 -2.39 -13.93
N ALA A 156 20.03 -2.84 -14.43
CA ALA A 156 19.00 -3.51 -13.63
C ALA A 156 19.50 -4.66 -12.76
N ALA A 157 20.45 -5.47 -13.25
CA ALA A 157 21.02 -6.60 -12.50
C ALA A 157 21.69 -6.19 -11.17
N ILE A 158 22.08 -4.93 -11.02
CA ILE A 158 22.70 -4.37 -9.82
C ILE A 158 21.71 -3.46 -9.10
N ASN A 159 21.08 -2.53 -9.84
CA ASN A 159 20.27 -1.48 -9.24
C ASN A 159 18.92 -1.97 -8.70
N VAL A 160 18.28 -2.96 -9.34
CA VAL A 160 17.00 -3.50 -8.85
C VAL A 160 17.18 -4.19 -7.49
N PRO A 161 18.12 -5.15 -7.30
CA PRO A 161 18.35 -5.75 -6.00
C PRO A 161 18.67 -4.73 -4.89
N TYR A 162 19.53 -3.74 -5.16
CA TYR A 162 19.82 -2.70 -4.18
C TYR A 162 18.59 -1.87 -3.84
N ALA A 163 17.80 -1.46 -4.83
CA ALA A 163 16.57 -0.71 -4.59
C ALA A 163 15.61 -1.49 -3.68
N MET A 164 15.43 -2.79 -3.91
CA MET A 164 14.58 -3.66 -3.07
C MET A 164 15.09 -3.71 -1.62
N ILE A 165 16.39 -3.93 -1.41
CA ILE A 165 17.00 -4.02 -0.07
C ILE A 165 16.90 -2.69 0.68
N PHE A 166 17.30 -1.58 0.03
CA PHE A 166 17.22 -0.25 0.64
C PHE A 166 15.78 0.14 0.97
N THR A 167 14.82 -0.21 0.12
CA THR A 167 13.40 0.04 0.39
C THR A 167 12.96 -0.63 1.69
N VAL A 168 13.33 -1.89 1.92
CA VAL A 168 12.97 -2.62 3.15
C VAL A 168 13.68 -2.04 4.37
N ILE A 169 14.98 -1.74 4.28
CA ILE A 169 15.75 -1.19 5.42
C ILE A 169 15.26 0.20 5.80
N VAL A 170 15.12 1.10 4.83
CA VAL A 170 14.70 2.49 5.08
C VAL A 170 13.25 2.53 5.58
N ASN A 171 12.31 1.89 4.89
CA ASN A 171 10.91 1.93 5.35
C ASN A 171 10.72 1.14 6.64
N GLY A 172 11.49 0.06 6.88
CA GLY A 172 11.43 -0.68 8.13
C GLY A 172 11.91 0.14 9.32
N THR A 173 13.00 0.90 9.15
CA THR A 173 13.50 1.80 10.21
C THR A 173 12.58 2.98 10.48
N LEU A 174 12.08 3.63 9.42
CA LEU A 174 11.09 4.72 9.56
C LEU A 174 9.77 4.23 10.18
N GLY A 175 9.25 3.10 9.69
CA GLY A 175 8.05 2.46 10.20
C GLY A 175 8.18 2.09 11.67
N PHE A 176 9.30 1.50 12.07
CA PHE A 176 9.55 1.20 13.49
C PHE A 176 9.59 2.46 14.35
N ALA A 177 10.28 3.51 13.90
CA ALA A 177 10.37 4.77 14.63
C ALA A 177 9.00 5.45 14.83
N ILE A 178 8.16 5.52 13.79
CA ILE A 178 6.83 6.13 13.91
C ILE A 178 5.88 5.28 14.75
N THR A 179 5.97 3.94 14.69
CA THR A 179 5.16 3.05 15.54
C THR A 179 5.49 3.24 17.02
N ILE A 180 6.77 3.34 17.38
CA ILE A 180 7.17 3.65 18.76
C ILE A 180 6.65 5.02 19.17
N ALA A 181 6.87 6.06 18.36
CA ALA A 181 6.37 7.39 18.66
C ALA A 181 4.84 7.41 18.84
N PHE A 182 4.11 6.71 17.98
CA PHE A 182 2.65 6.60 18.06
C PHE A 182 2.20 5.90 19.35
N ALA A 183 2.86 4.82 19.76
CA ALA A 183 2.56 4.12 21.01
C ALA A 183 2.76 5.02 22.25
N PHE A 184 3.77 5.90 22.20
CA PHE A 184 3.95 6.92 23.24
C PHE A 184 2.84 7.98 23.21
N CYS A 185 2.38 8.42 22.04
CA CYS A 185 1.41 9.52 21.91
C CYS A 185 -0.07 9.07 22.04
N ALA A 186 -0.36 7.78 21.88
CA ALA A 186 -1.71 7.23 22.01
C ALA A 186 -2.10 7.04 23.48
N THR A 187 -2.41 8.13 24.19
CA THR A 187 -2.70 8.14 25.63
C THR A 187 -4.12 7.70 26.00
N ASP A 188 -5.06 7.77 25.06
CA ASP A 188 -6.44 7.31 25.23
C ASP A 188 -6.88 6.44 24.04
N ILE A 189 -6.59 5.14 24.15
CA ILE A 189 -6.84 4.14 23.10
C ILE A 189 -8.34 3.96 22.87
N GLN A 190 -9.15 3.94 23.93
CA GLN A 190 -10.58 3.69 23.81
C GLN A 190 -11.28 4.81 23.02
N SER A 191 -11.01 6.07 23.37
CA SER A 191 -11.58 7.20 22.62
C SER A 191 -11.06 7.28 21.18
N ALA A 192 -9.83 6.84 20.93
CA ALA A 192 -9.29 6.74 19.58
C ALA A 192 -10.07 5.73 18.72
N LEU A 193 -10.34 4.53 19.27
CA LEU A 193 -11.11 3.47 18.61
C LEU A 193 -12.59 3.85 18.38
N GLU A 194 -13.14 4.71 19.24
CA GLU A 194 -14.51 5.21 19.14
C GLU A 194 -14.65 6.45 18.23
N SER A 195 -13.54 6.96 17.67
CA SER A 195 -13.53 8.18 16.88
C SER A 195 -14.47 8.07 15.66
N PRO A 196 -15.36 9.06 15.45
CA PRO A 196 -16.29 9.04 14.32
C PRO A 196 -15.59 9.19 12.96
N THR A 197 -14.32 9.60 12.95
CA THR A 197 -13.51 9.73 11.72
C THR A 197 -13.23 8.37 11.07
N GLY A 198 -13.32 7.27 11.84
CA GLY A 198 -12.96 5.93 11.40
C GLY A 198 -11.45 5.68 11.29
N TYR A 199 -10.63 6.61 11.78
CA TYR A 199 -9.17 6.52 11.79
C TYR A 199 -8.59 6.99 13.12
N ASP A 200 -8.16 6.05 13.95
CA ASP A 200 -7.64 6.28 15.31
C ASP A 200 -6.47 7.28 15.32
N PHE A 201 -5.62 7.27 14.30
CA PHE A 201 -4.50 8.22 14.21
C PHE A 201 -4.96 9.68 14.07
N MET A 202 -6.13 9.94 13.48
CA MET A 202 -6.66 11.30 13.38
C MET A 202 -7.07 11.82 14.75
N TYR A 203 -7.60 10.95 15.62
CA TYR A 203 -7.86 11.30 17.01
C TYR A 203 -6.56 11.60 17.76
N VAL A 204 -5.53 10.76 17.61
CA VAL A 204 -4.21 11.01 18.22
C VAL A 204 -3.60 12.33 17.74
N PHE A 205 -3.70 12.64 16.44
CA PHE A 205 -3.28 13.94 15.90
C PHE A 205 -4.10 15.10 16.46
N GLN A 206 -5.40 14.91 16.68
CA GLN A 206 -6.26 15.91 17.30
C GLN A 206 -5.90 16.17 18.76
N GLN A 207 -5.59 15.12 19.52
CA GLN A 207 -5.10 15.26 20.90
C GLN A 207 -3.71 15.90 20.94
N ALA A 208 -2.82 15.56 20.01
CA ALA A 208 -1.50 16.19 19.96
C ALA A 208 -1.58 17.68 19.57
N THR A 209 -2.35 18.01 18.53
CA THR A 209 -2.39 19.38 18.00
C THR A 209 -3.40 20.28 18.69
N GLN A 210 -4.35 19.71 19.45
CA GLN A 210 -5.50 20.40 20.02
C GLN A 210 -6.26 21.25 18.98
N SER A 211 -6.24 20.82 17.71
CA SER A 211 -6.74 21.60 16.58
C SER A 211 -7.17 20.73 15.40
N ASN A 212 -8.41 20.93 14.92
CA ASN A 212 -8.90 20.29 13.69
C ASN A 212 -8.07 20.72 12.47
N ALA A 213 -7.61 21.98 12.43
CA ALA A 213 -6.79 22.48 11.33
C ALA A 213 -5.40 21.80 11.33
N GLY A 214 -4.74 21.71 12.48
CA GLY A 214 -3.46 21.01 12.62
C GLY A 214 -3.57 19.53 12.22
N THR A 215 -4.59 18.85 12.73
CA THR A 215 -4.93 17.47 12.37
C THR A 215 -5.16 17.32 10.87
N SER A 216 -5.90 18.24 10.26
CA SER A 216 -6.21 18.20 8.83
C SER A 216 -4.96 18.37 7.96
N VAL A 217 -4.02 19.23 8.35
CA VAL A 217 -2.74 19.39 7.65
C VAL A 217 -1.91 18.11 7.73
N MET A 218 -1.79 17.52 8.92
CA MET A 218 -1.04 16.27 9.11
C MET A 218 -1.66 15.11 8.31
N THR A 219 -2.97 14.95 8.38
CA THR A 219 -3.68 13.93 7.60
C THR A 219 -3.60 14.18 6.08
N ALA A 220 -3.62 15.44 5.64
CA ALA A 220 -3.47 15.78 4.23
C ALA A 220 -2.10 15.36 3.67
N ILE A 221 -1.03 15.43 4.47
CA ILE A 221 0.29 14.90 4.10
C ILE A 221 0.19 13.39 3.85
N MET A 222 -0.47 12.64 4.73
CA MET A 222 -0.67 11.20 4.55
C MET A 222 -1.49 10.88 3.29
N ILE A 223 -2.56 11.63 3.03
CA ILE A 223 -3.39 11.49 1.82
C ILE A 223 -2.55 11.70 0.56
N VAL A 224 -1.75 12.77 0.51
CA VAL A 224 -0.86 13.06 -0.63
C VAL A 224 0.14 11.94 -0.83
N LEU A 225 0.80 11.48 0.23
CA LEU A 225 1.75 10.36 0.16
C LEU A 225 1.07 9.08 -0.32
N MET A 226 -0.17 8.82 0.08
CA MET A 226 -0.91 7.63 -0.33
C MET A 226 -1.32 7.66 -1.80
N ILE A 227 -1.73 8.84 -2.31
CA ILE A 227 -1.97 9.04 -3.74
C ILE A 227 -0.67 8.86 -4.51
N CYS A 228 0.45 9.42 -4.02
CA CYS A 228 1.77 9.23 -4.61
C CYS A 228 2.21 7.76 -4.66
N ALA A 229 2.05 7.00 -3.57
CA ALA A 229 2.33 5.57 -3.55
C ALA A 229 1.46 4.81 -4.56
N SER A 230 0.19 5.20 -4.70
CA SER A 230 -0.75 4.58 -5.66
C SER A 230 -0.35 4.79 -7.12
N ILE A 231 0.40 5.87 -7.44
CA ILE A 231 1.03 6.06 -8.75
C ILE A 231 1.99 4.92 -9.06
N GLY A 232 2.89 4.60 -8.12
CA GLY A 232 3.86 3.51 -8.25
C GLY A 232 3.20 2.13 -8.24
N PHE A 233 2.12 1.95 -7.47
CA PHE A 233 1.36 0.69 -7.46
C PHE A 233 0.73 0.41 -8.83
N LEU A 234 0.05 1.38 -9.44
CA LEU A 234 -0.54 1.21 -10.77
C LEU A 234 0.54 1.05 -11.85
N ALA A 235 1.66 1.78 -11.74
CA ALA A 235 2.80 1.62 -12.65
C ALA A 235 3.28 0.17 -12.64
N THR A 236 3.54 -0.36 -11.46
CA THR A 236 3.99 -1.75 -11.28
C THR A 236 2.95 -2.76 -11.76
N ALA A 237 1.69 -2.61 -11.35
CA ALA A 237 0.59 -3.51 -11.72
C ALA A 237 0.44 -3.61 -13.24
N SER A 238 0.51 -2.47 -13.95
CA SER A 238 0.39 -2.43 -15.40
C SER A 238 1.57 -3.09 -16.12
N ARG A 239 2.81 -2.93 -15.64
CA ARG A 239 3.99 -3.57 -16.24
C ARG A 239 4.00 -5.07 -16.00
N GLN A 240 3.62 -5.51 -14.80
CA GLN A 240 3.48 -6.93 -14.49
C GLN A 240 2.39 -7.58 -15.35
N THR A 241 1.23 -6.93 -15.49
CA THR A 241 0.14 -7.40 -16.35
C THR A 241 0.57 -7.48 -17.81
N PHE A 242 1.29 -6.47 -18.30
CA PHE A 242 1.87 -6.46 -19.64
C PHE A 242 2.85 -7.62 -19.87
N ALA A 243 3.79 -7.84 -18.94
CA ALA A 243 4.77 -8.91 -19.05
C ALA A 243 4.08 -10.29 -19.07
N PHE A 244 3.08 -10.49 -18.20
CA PHE A 244 2.33 -11.74 -18.18
C PHE A 244 1.44 -11.94 -19.42
N ALA A 245 0.91 -10.84 -19.98
CA ALA A 245 0.20 -10.85 -21.27
C ALA A 245 1.12 -11.20 -22.44
N ARG A 246 2.37 -10.73 -22.45
CA ARG A 246 3.37 -11.06 -23.47
C ARG A 246 3.61 -12.57 -23.56
N ASP A 247 3.56 -13.25 -22.41
CA ASP A 247 3.70 -14.70 -22.29
C ASP A 247 2.37 -15.46 -22.50
N ARG A 248 1.30 -14.79 -22.94
CA ARG A 248 -0.06 -15.33 -23.12
C ARG A 248 -0.65 -15.93 -21.84
N GLY A 249 -0.23 -15.43 -20.67
CA GLY A 249 -0.67 -15.91 -19.36
C GLY A 249 -2.08 -15.50 -18.96
N ILE A 250 -2.63 -14.44 -19.58
CA ILE A 250 -3.95 -13.88 -19.29
C ILE A 250 -4.85 -13.78 -20.54
N PRO A 251 -6.19 -13.82 -20.38
CA PRO A 251 -7.13 -13.50 -21.45
C PRO A 251 -6.91 -12.09 -22.00
N GLY A 252 -7.18 -11.88 -23.30
CA GLY A 252 -6.94 -10.58 -23.93
C GLY A 252 -5.47 -10.23 -24.14
N SER A 253 -4.56 -11.20 -24.02
CA SER A 253 -3.10 -11.04 -24.12
C SER A 253 -2.64 -10.23 -25.34
N ARG A 254 -3.29 -10.37 -26.50
CA ARG A 254 -2.96 -9.61 -27.71
C ARG A 254 -3.04 -8.08 -27.50
N TRP A 255 -4.02 -7.61 -26.74
CA TRP A 255 -4.25 -6.18 -26.54
C TRP A 255 -3.40 -5.67 -25.36
N LEU A 256 -3.37 -6.44 -24.27
CA LEU A 256 -2.64 -6.11 -23.05
C LEU A 256 -1.11 -6.16 -23.22
N SER A 257 -0.59 -6.92 -24.19
CA SER A 257 0.83 -6.95 -24.55
C SER A 257 1.23 -5.90 -25.60
N THR A 258 0.35 -4.94 -25.94
CA THR A 258 0.68 -3.88 -26.89
C THR A 258 1.31 -2.67 -26.17
N VAL A 259 2.46 -2.21 -26.66
CA VAL A 259 3.14 -0.99 -26.18
C VAL A 259 2.89 0.17 -27.14
N GLY A 260 2.57 1.35 -26.60
CA GLY A 260 2.40 2.55 -27.40
C GLY A 260 3.71 3.00 -28.04
N THR A 261 3.68 3.34 -29.32
CA THR A 261 4.88 3.73 -30.10
C THR A 261 5.50 5.04 -29.62
N THR A 262 4.67 6.02 -29.26
CA THR A 262 5.11 7.36 -28.83
C THR A 262 5.43 7.42 -27.33
N THR A 263 4.58 6.81 -26.50
CA THR A 263 4.66 6.89 -25.03
C THR A 263 5.53 5.80 -24.41
N LYS A 264 5.81 4.71 -25.16
CA LYS A 264 6.55 3.52 -24.69
C LYS A 264 5.98 2.87 -23.43
N ILE A 265 4.67 3.05 -23.18
CA ILE A 265 3.95 2.43 -22.05
C ILE A 265 2.93 1.41 -22.56
N PRO A 266 2.63 0.37 -21.77
CA PRO A 266 1.56 -0.58 -22.09
C PRO A 266 0.19 0.00 -21.73
N PHE A 267 -0.29 0.96 -22.53
CA PHE A 267 -1.51 1.74 -22.25
C PHE A 267 -2.73 0.87 -21.92
N TRP A 268 -2.96 -0.20 -22.70
CA TRP A 268 -4.09 -1.10 -22.46
C TRP A 268 -4.00 -1.86 -21.13
N SER A 269 -2.79 -2.20 -20.67
CA SER A 269 -2.59 -2.79 -19.34
C SER A 269 -2.84 -1.77 -18.24
N VAL A 270 -2.46 -0.51 -18.43
CA VAL A 270 -2.79 0.57 -17.46
C VAL A 270 -4.30 0.73 -17.33
N VAL A 271 -5.03 0.81 -18.45
CA VAL A 271 -6.49 0.94 -18.47
C VAL A 271 -7.15 -0.29 -17.83
N PHE A 272 -6.67 -1.49 -18.16
CA PHE A 272 -7.18 -2.74 -17.57
C PHE A 272 -7.00 -2.78 -16.05
N CYS A 273 -5.79 -2.53 -15.55
CA CYS A 273 -5.54 -2.48 -14.11
C CYS A 273 -6.40 -1.42 -13.42
N THR A 274 -6.53 -0.23 -14.02
CA THR A 274 -7.39 0.84 -13.49
C THR A 274 -8.84 0.40 -13.40
N PHE A 275 -9.37 -0.24 -14.45
CA PHE A 275 -10.74 -0.75 -14.46
C PHE A 275 -10.96 -1.80 -13.36
N ILE A 276 -10.04 -2.75 -13.19
CA ILE A 276 -10.09 -3.73 -12.10
C ILE A 276 -10.06 -3.04 -10.73
N THR A 277 -9.18 -2.05 -10.54
CA THR A 277 -9.13 -1.26 -9.31
C THR A 277 -10.46 -0.54 -9.05
N MET A 278 -11.08 0.07 -10.06
CA MET A 278 -12.41 0.70 -9.92
C MET A 278 -13.47 -0.29 -9.45
N LEU A 279 -13.48 -1.51 -10.01
CA LEU A 279 -14.42 -2.57 -9.62
C LEU A 279 -14.19 -3.03 -8.17
N ILE A 280 -12.93 -3.15 -7.73
CA ILE A 280 -12.61 -3.50 -6.34
C ILE A 280 -13.09 -2.39 -5.40
N CYS A 281 -12.93 -1.11 -5.76
CA CYS A 281 -13.43 0.02 -4.97
C CYS A 281 -14.97 0.07 -4.84
N LEU A 282 -15.74 -0.55 -5.76
CA LEU A 282 -17.20 -0.64 -5.63
C LEU A 282 -17.62 -1.49 -4.44
N ILE A 283 -16.80 -2.45 -4.01
CA ILE A 283 -17.08 -3.33 -2.88
C ILE A 283 -17.29 -2.52 -1.60
N ASN A 284 -16.59 -1.38 -1.46
CA ASN A 284 -16.76 -0.46 -0.35
C ASN A 284 -18.21 0.04 -0.19
N ILE A 285 -18.96 0.23 -1.28
CA ILE A 285 -20.37 0.68 -1.21
C ILE A 285 -21.19 -0.31 -0.38
N PHE A 286 -20.96 -1.60 -0.59
CA PHE A 286 -21.71 -2.67 0.05
C PHE A 286 -21.12 -3.04 1.43
N SER A 287 -19.81 -3.22 1.52
CA SER A 287 -19.14 -3.66 2.75
C SER A 287 -17.65 -3.31 2.78
N THR A 288 -17.27 -2.46 3.74
CA THR A 288 -15.87 -2.20 4.09
C THR A 288 -15.17 -3.45 4.61
N VAL A 289 -15.90 -4.34 5.30
CA VAL A 289 -15.37 -5.62 5.79
C VAL A 289 -14.98 -6.52 4.61
N ALA A 290 -15.83 -6.62 3.59
CA ALA A 290 -15.53 -7.41 2.40
C ALA A 290 -14.34 -6.82 1.63
N PHE A 291 -14.25 -5.49 1.53
CA PHE A 291 -13.11 -4.82 0.92
C PHE A 291 -11.80 -5.14 1.67
N ASN A 292 -11.78 -4.96 2.99
CA ASN A 292 -10.61 -5.23 3.82
C ASN A 292 -10.21 -6.71 3.76
N ALA A 293 -11.18 -7.64 3.70
CA ALA A 293 -10.89 -9.05 3.52
C ALA A 293 -10.17 -9.35 2.20
N ILE A 294 -10.54 -8.67 1.10
CA ILE A 294 -9.88 -8.81 -0.20
C ILE A 294 -8.47 -8.23 -0.15
N VAL A 295 -8.26 -7.09 0.50
CA VAL A 295 -6.92 -6.52 0.70
C VAL A 295 -6.04 -7.50 1.51
N SER A 296 -6.56 -8.06 2.60
CA SER A 296 -5.84 -9.06 3.40
C SER A 296 -5.49 -10.32 2.61
N LEU A 297 -6.42 -10.84 1.80
CA LEU A 297 -6.16 -11.97 0.92
C LEU A 297 -5.09 -11.65 -0.13
N THR A 298 -5.05 -10.40 -0.60
CA THR A 298 -4.06 -9.91 -1.55
C THR A 298 -2.66 -9.88 -0.94
N ILE A 299 -2.54 -9.41 0.30
CA ILE A 299 -1.27 -9.44 1.05
C ILE A 299 -0.77 -10.88 1.15
N ALA A 300 -1.63 -11.80 1.59
CA ALA A 300 -1.30 -13.21 1.71
C ALA A 300 -0.88 -13.80 0.34
N GLY A 301 -1.60 -13.46 -0.72
CA GLY A 301 -1.26 -13.84 -2.10
C GLY A 301 0.12 -13.35 -2.51
N LEU A 302 0.44 -12.06 -2.32
CA LEU A 302 1.75 -11.51 -2.65
C LEU A 302 2.87 -12.22 -1.88
N PHE A 303 2.70 -12.48 -0.59
CA PHE A 303 3.68 -13.27 0.17
C PHE A 303 3.82 -14.70 -0.38
N ILE A 304 2.74 -15.36 -0.77
CA ILE A 304 2.81 -16.68 -1.45
C ILE A 304 3.61 -16.56 -2.76
N SER A 305 3.39 -15.49 -3.52
CA SER A 305 4.13 -15.24 -4.77
C SER A 305 5.63 -15.03 -4.54
N TYR A 306 6.02 -14.51 -3.38
CA TYR A 306 7.43 -14.38 -2.96
C TYR A 306 8.00 -15.70 -2.44
N LEU A 307 7.21 -16.47 -1.69
CA LEU A 307 7.62 -17.74 -1.11
C LEU A 307 8.00 -18.77 -2.19
N ILE A 308 7.30 -18.81 -3.32
CA ILE A 308 7.59 -19.75 -4.41
C ILE A 308 9.05 -19.60 -4.91
N PRO A 309 9.49 -18.45 -5.46
CA PRO A 309 10.86 -18.30 -5.97
C PRO A 309 11.91 -18.39 -4.86
N VAL A 310 11.63 -17.90 -3.64
CA VAL A 310 12.56 -18.02 -2.50
C VAL A 310 12.78 -19.48 -2.12
N SER A 311 11.71 -20.27 -2.02
CA SER A 311 11.78 -21.70 -1.69
C SER A 311 12.53 -22.48 -2.77
N LEU A 312 12.29 -22.18 -4.05
CA LEU A 312 13.02 -22.78 -5.16
C LEU A 312 14.51 -22.42 -5.13
N MET A 313 14.84 -21.17 -4.81
CA MET A 313 16.24 -20.73 -4.69
C MET A 313 16.93 -21.42 -3.51
N ALA A 314 16.27 -21.51 -2.35
CA ALA A 314 16.78 -22.20 -1.17
C ALA A 314 17.00 -23.69 -1.45
N PHE A 315 16.01 -24.35 -2.08
CA PHE A 315 16.12 -25.75 -2.50
C PHE A 315 17.31 -25.96 -3.44
N LYS A 316 17.43 -25.16 -4.50
CA LYS A 316 18.54 -25.25 -5.44
C LYS A 316 19.90 -25.07 -4.74
N ARG A 317 20.02 -24.12 -3.80
CA ARG A 317 21.26 -23.95 -3.02
C ARG A 317 21.56 -25.15 -2.13
N ALA A 318 20.54 -25.81 -1.60
CA ALA A 318 20.70 -27.00 -0.76
C ALA A 318 21.03 -28.26 -1.57
N THR A 319 20.60 -28.37 -2.82
CA THR A 319 20.77 -29.58 -3.65
C THR A 319 21.88 -29.50 -4.71
N GLY A 320 22.46 -28.31 -4.96
CA GLY A 320 23.40 -28.08 -6.05
C GLY A 320 22.74 -27.78 -7.39
#